data_AF-A0A6B3IBR1-F1
#
_entry.id   AF-A0A6B3IBR1-F1
#
_cell.length_a   1.000
_cell.length_b   1.000
_cell.length_c   1.000
_cell.angle_alpha   90.00
_cell.angle_beta   90.00
_cell.angle_gamma   90.00
#
_symmetry.space_group_name_H-M   'P 1'
#
loop_
_entity.id
_entity.type
_entity.pdbx_description
1 polymer ?
#
loop_
_entity_poly.entity_id
_entity_poly.type
_entity_poly.pdbx_seq_one_letter_code
_entity_poly.pdbx_strand_id
1 'polypeptide(L)'
;TGKTTVARLFGAILAELGSLRSGHLVEVSRADLVAQVVGGTAIKTSETFQRALGGVLFIDEAYTLTADSGNGGADFGREAVDTLLKLMEDHRDDVVVVAAGYSREMDSFLSSNPGLASRFSRTVEFENYSVDDLVAIMESMCAQHQYELGEGTAEALAAHFGAMDRDAGFGNGRAARGVFEEMVDRQAVRLSAQPQVSERDLRLLLPDDVSATAVASAAGTAAPADDPLTRLGDMIGLAEVKREVADLVNLITTARHRAAAGLPVPSLSNHLVFTGPPGTGKTTVA
;
A
#
# COMPACT_ATOMS: atom_id res chain seq x y z
N THR A 1 -1.52 1.50 -7.29
CA THR A 1 -1.66 2.84 -6.65
C THR A 1 -1.75 4.00 -7.65
N GLY A 2 -2.07 3.75 -8.92
CA GLY A 2 -2.16 4.77 -9.98
C GLY A 2 -1.92 4.12 -11.33
N LYS A 3 -0.78 3.42 -11.45
CA LYS A 3 -0.42 2.59 -12.61
C LYS A 3 -1.51 1.56 -12.97
N THR A 4 -1.90 0.71 -12.01
CA THR A 4 -2.97 -0.28 -12.20
C THR A 4 -4.32 0.35 -12.57
N THR A 5 -4.66 1.51 -11.97
CA THR A 5 -5.91 2.24 -12.26
C THR A 5 -5.91 2.77 -13.68
N VAL A 6 -4.81 3.39 -14.12
CA VAL A 6 -4.64 3.87 -15.49
C VAL A 6 -4.64 2.71 -16.48
N ALA A 7 -3.99 1.59 -16.17
CA ALA A 7 -4.02 0.40 -17.02
C ALA A 7 -5.44 -0.15 -17.21
N ARG A 8 -6.26 -0.16 -16.14
CA ARG A 8 -7.67 -0.56 -16.20
C ARG A 8 -8.49 0.37 -17.09
N LEU A 9 -8.32 1.69 -16.93
CA LEU A 9 -9.00 2.68 -17.76
C LEU A 9 -8.56 2.59 -19.23
N PHE A 10 -7.26 2.39 -19.46
CA PHE A 10 -6.72 2.21 -20.80
C PHE A 10 -7.33 0.99 -21.50
N GLY A 11 -7.44 -0.13 -20.78
CA GLY A 11 -8.14 -1.32 -21.29
C GLY A 11 -9.59 -1.04 -21.68
N ALA A 12 -10.34 -0.34 -20.82
CA ALA A 12 -11.72 0.04 -21.09
C ALA A 12 -11.85 0.95 -22.33
N ILE A 13 -10.99 1.96 -22.45
CA ILE A 13 -10.94 2.86 -23.61
C ILE A 13 -10.68 2.08 -24.90
N LEU A 14 -9.71 1.16 -24.89
CA LEU A 14 -9.41 0.35 -26.07
C LEU A 14 -10.56 -0.58 -26.46
N ALA A 15 -11.34 -1.06 -25.49
CA ALA A 15 -12.53 -1.85 -25.77
C ALA A 15 -13.64 -1.00 -26.40
N GLU A 16 -13.88 0.21 -25.89
CA GLU A 16 -14.84 1.15 -26.48
C GLU A 16 -14.47 1.56 -27.91
N LEU A 17 -13.18 1.70 -28.19
CA LEU A 17 -12.66 1.99 -29.52
C LEU A 17 -12.63 0.77 -30.45
N GLY A 18 -13.00 -0.42 -29.96
CA GLY A 18 -13.03 -1.67 -30.72
C GLY A 18 -11.66 -2.30 -30.99
N SER A 19 -10.59 -1.80 -30.36
CA SER A 19 -9.25 -2.42 -30.42
C SER A 19 -9.14 -3.67 -29.54
N LEU A 20 -9.90 -3.73 -28.44
CA LEU A 20 -9.98 -4.92 -27.58
C LEU A 20 -11.42 -5.43 -27.50
N ARG A 21 -11.60 -6.73 -27.29
CA ARG A 21 -12.94 -7.34 -27.18
C ARG A 21 -13.69 -6.97 -25.90
N SER A 22 -12.98 -6.77 -24.78
CA SER A 22 -13.60 -6.49 -23.48
C SER A 22 -12.83 -5.46 -22.63
N GLY A 23 -11.50 -5.37 -22.79
CA GLY A 23 -10.69 -4.40 -22.03
C GLY A 23 -10.51 -4.73 -20.55
N HIS A 24 -10.88 -5.94 -20.11
CA HIS A 24 -10.69 -6.35 -18.71
C HIS A 24 -9.20 -6.39 -18.35
N LEU A 25 -8.89 -6.17 -17.07
CA LEU A 25 -7.51 -6.17 -16.55
C LEU A 25 -7.22 -7.47 -15.80
N VAL A 26 -6.14 -8.15 -16.17
CA VAL A 26 -5.53 -9.25 -15.41
C VAL A 26 -4.21 -8.75 -14.82
N GLU A 27 -4.18 -8.58 -13.51
CA GLU A 27 -2.99 -8.15 -12.77
C GLU A 27 -2.21 -9.37 -12.26
N VAL A 28 -0.89 -9.36 -12.46
CA VAL A 28 0.00 -10.49 -12.19
C VAL A 28 1.35 -10.00 -11.69
N SER A 29 2.03 -10.86 -10.92
CA SER A 29 3.40 -10.65 -10.43
C SER A 29 4.33 -11.76 -10.95
N ARG A 30 5.63 -11.70 -10.61
CA ARG A 30 6.56 -12.81 -10.86
C ARG A 30 6.04 -14.14 -10.34
N ALA A 31 5.41 -14.14 -9.16
CA ALA A 31 4.90 -15.36 -8.54
C ALA A 31 3.78 -16.02 -9.36
N ASP A 32 3.08 -15.27 -10.22
CA ASP A 32 1.99 -15.77 -11.05
C ASP A 32 2.46 -16.27 -12.42
N LEU A 33 3.66 -15.87 -12.84
CA LEU A 33 4.25 -16.23 -14.13
C LEU A 33 5.29 -17.35 -14.00
N VAL A 34 6.10 -17.31 -12.94
CA VAL A 34 7.23 -18.23 -12.75
C VAL A 34 6.81 -19.44 -11.92
N ALA A 35 7.15 -20.64 -12.39
CA ALA A 35 6.95 -21.88 -11.65
C ALA A 35 8.17 -22.23 -10.80
N GLN A 36 7.97 -23.08 -9.78
CA GLN A 36 9.07 -23.60 -8.95
C GLN A 36 9.73 -24.87 -9.54
N VAL A 37 9.16 -25.41 -10.62
CA VAL A 37 9.60 -26.68 -11.24
C VAL A 37 10.02 -26.44 -12.68
N VAL A 38 11.04 -27.19 -13.12
CA VAL A 38 11.57 -27.14 -14.49
C VAL A 38 10.49 -27.44 -15.52
N GLY A 39 10.38 -26.59 -16.55
CA GLY A 39 9.39 -26.70 -17.62
C GLY A 39 7.97 -26.30 -17.24
N GLY A 40 7.72 -25.93 -15.98
CA GLY A 40 6.41 -25.43 -15.54
C GLY A 40 6.17 -23.96 -15.87
N THR A 41 7.24 -23.18 -16.09
CA THR A 41 7.13 -21.72 -16.23
C THR A 41 6.48 -21.32 -17.55
N ALA A 42 6.85 -21.94 -18.67
CA ALA A 42 6.18 -21.70 -19.94
C ALA A 42 4.67 -22.00 -19.88
N ILE A 43 4.28 -23.09 -19.21
CA ILE A 43 2.87 -23.47 -19.03
C ILE A 43 2.13 -22.41 -18.21
N LYS A 44 2.66 -22.09 -17.03
CA LYS A 44 2.04 -21.14 -16.11
C LYS A 44 1.94 -19.73 -16.70
N THR A 45 2.97 -19.28 -17.40
CA THR A 45 2.96 -18.00 -18.14
C THR A 45 1.89 -18.00 -19.22
N SER A 46 1.78 -19.09 -19.99
CA SER A 46 0.78 -19.23 -21.06
C SER A 46 -0.65 -19.22 -20.52
N GLU A 47 -0.93 -19.98 -19.47
CA GLU A 47 -2.25 -20.01 -18.82
C GLU A 47 -2.63 -18.62 -18.28
N THR A 48 -1.69 -17.94 -17.64
CA THR A 48 -1.90 -16.58 -17.15
C THR A 48 -2.15 -15.58 -18.28
N PHE A 49 -1.40 -15.66 -19.37
CA PHE A 49 -1.58 -14.82 -20.55
C PHE A 49 -2.94 -15.05 -21.22
N GLN A 50 -3.37 -16.30 -21.34
CA GLN A 50 -4.66 -16.65 -21.95
C GLN A 50 -5.84 -16.01 -21.21
N ARG A 51 -5.75 -15.85 -19.89
CA ARG A 51 -6.77 -15.14 -19.09
C ARG A 51 -6.92 -13.68 -19.50
N ALA A 52 -5.89 -13.06 -20.09
CA ALA A 52 -5.89 -11.65 -20.49
C ALA A 52 -6.28 -11.41 -21.96
N LEU A 53 -6.54 -12.47 -22.74
CA LEU A 53 -6.97 -12.34 -24.13
C LEU A 53 -8.28 -11.54 -24.24
N GLY A 54 -8.32 -10.59 -25.17
CA GLY A 54 -9.38 -9.60 -25.31
C GLY A 54 -9.31 -8.44 -24.29
N GLY A 55 -8.23 -8.34 -23.53
CA GLY A 55 -8.05 -7.39 -22.43
C GLY A 55 -6.60 -6.92 -22.26
N VAL A 56 -6.23 -6.63 -21.01
CA VAL A 56 -4.92 -6.09 -20.62
C VAL A 56 -4.25 -7.04 -19.62
N LEU A 57 -3.05 -7.49 -19.92
CA LEU A 57 -2.16 -8.17 -18.97
C LEU A 57 -1.25 -7.13 -18.31
N PHE A 58 -1.44 -6.88 -17.02
CA PHE A 58 -0.62 -5.97 -16.23
C PHE A 58 0.35 -6.75 -15.35
N ILE A 59 1.65 -6.59 -15.61
CA ILE A 59 2.73 -7.26 -14.90
C ILE A 59 3.35 -6.26 -13.93
N ASP A 60 3.07 -6.42 -12.64
CA ASP A 60 3.65 -5.59 -11.59
C ASP A 60 5.08 -6.02 -11.27
N GLU A 61 5.93 -5.03 -11.01
CA GLU A 61 7.38 -5.17 -10.80
C GLU A 61 8.04 -6.11 -11.83
N ALA A 62 7.78 -5.89 -13.12
CA ALA A 62 8.18 -6.78 -14.21
C ALA A 62 9.70 -7.05 -14.28
N TYR A 63 10.53 -6.10 -13.83
CA TYR A 63 11.98 -6.24 -13.72
C TYR A 63 12.41 -7.42 -12.83
N THR A 64 11.55 -7.86 -11.91
CA THR A 64 11.81 -9.02 -11.07
C THR A 64 11.90 -10.31 -11.90
N LEU A 65 11.33 -10.38 -13.11
CA LEU A 65 11.44 -11.53 -14.00
C LEU A 65 12.87 -11.76 -14.49
N THR A 66 13.65 -10.69 -14.67
CA THR A 66 15.03 -10.74 -15.17
C THR A 66 16.06 -10.52 -14.07
N ALA A 67 15.64 -10.27 -12.83
CA ALA A 67 16.53 -10.10 -11.70
C ALA A 67 17.24 -11.43 -11.35
N ASP A 68 18.57 -11.39 -11.23
CA ASP A 68 19.40 -12.53 -10.87
C ASP A 68 19.06 -13.01 -9.45
N SER A 69 18.23 -14.04 -9.38
CA SER A 69 17.98 -14.78 -8.14
C SER A 69 19.11 -15.79 -8.02
N GLY A 70 20.20 -15.45 -7.30
CA GLY A 70 21.50 -16.16 -7.26
C GLY A 70 21.54 -17.67 -6.96
N ASN A 71 20.39 -18.36 -6.93
CA ASN A 71 20.22 -19.82 -6.82
C ASN A 71 19.44 -20.41 -8.02
N GLY A 72 19.90 -20.23 -9.26
CA GLY A 72 19.29 -20.86 -10.45
C GLY A 72 17.88 -20.39 -10.83
N GLY A 73 17.35 -19.36 -10.15
CA GLY A 73 16.03 -18.79 -10.43
C GLY A 73 16.00 -17.80 -11.61
N ALA A 74 17.18 -17.42 -12.12
CA ALA A 74 17.33 -16.58 -13.31
C ALA A 74 16.82 -17.30 -14.57
N ASP A 75 17.04 -18.61 -14.67
CA ASP A 75 16.66 -19.40 -15.85
C ASP A 75 15.13 -19.50 -16.01
N PHE A 76 14.40 -19.68 -14.91
CA PHE A 76 12.94 -19.72 -14.93
C PHE A 76 12.33 -18.35 -15.26
N GLY A 77 12.91 -17.27 -14.75
CA GLY A 77 12.46 -15.91 -15.06
C GLY A 77 12.63 -15.57 -16.53
N ARG A 78 13.77 -15.97 -17.12
CA ARG A 78 14.04 -15.82 -18.55
C ARG A 78 13.09 -16.64 -19.42
N GLU A 79 12.78 -17.87 -19.03
CA GLU A 79 11.78 -18.72 -19.70
C GLU A 79 10.40 -18.04 -19.75
N ALA A 80 9.99 -17.38 -18.66
CA ALA A 80 8.74 -16.62 -18.62
C ALA A 80 8.76 -15.45 -19.61
N VAL A 81 9.87 -14.70 -19.67
CA VAL A 81 10.04 -13.58 -20.61
C VAL A 81 9.99 -14.08 -22.06
N ASP A 82 10.71 -15.13 -22.39
CA ASP A 82 10.74 -15.67 -23.76
C ASP A 82 9.35 -16.17 -24.19
N THR A 83 8.64 -16.84 -23.27
CA THR A 83 7.25 -17.27 -23.49
C THR A 83 6.33 -16.08 -23.71
N LEU A 84 6.43 -15.05 -22.86
CA LEU A 84 5.63 -13.83 -22.97
C LEU A 84 5.89 -13.11 -24.30
N LEU A 85 7.15 -12.94 -24.70
CA LEU A 85 7.53 -12.28 -25.95
C LEU A 85 7.00 -12.99 -27.20
N LYS A 86 6.91 -14.32 -27.16
CA LYS A 86 6.30 -15.11 -28.22
C LYS A 86 4.78 -14.87 -28.26
N LEU A 87 4.10 -15.00 -27.12
CA LEU A 87 2.65 -14.81 -27.03
C LEU A 87 2.22 -13.38 -27.40
N MET A 88 3.03 -12.37 -27.05
CA MET A 88 2.82 -10.99 -27.46
C MET A 88 2.85 -10.79 -28.98
N GLU A 89 3.66 -11.57 -29.70
CA GLU A 89 3.67 -11.54 -31.17
C GLU A 89 2.45 -12.25 -31.74
N ASP A 90 2.19 -13.47 -31.25
CA ASP A 90 1.14 -14.35 -31.75
C ASP A 90 -0.27 -13.74 -31.52
N HIS A 91 -0.43 -12.91 -30.49
CA HIS A 91 -1.71 -12.32 -30.07
C HIS A 91 -1.73 -10.78 -30.06
N ARG A 92 -0.87 -10.12 -30.84
CA ARG A 92 -0.69 -8.65 -30.81
C ARG A 92 -1.96 -7.82 -31.02
N ASP A 93 -2.96 -8.37 -31.70
CA ASP A 93 -4.23 -7.70 -32.02
C ASP A 93 -5.34 -8.01 -31.00
N ASP A 94 -5.07 -8.83 -29.99
CA ASP A 94 -6.07 -9.33 -29.04
C ASP A 94 -5.72 -9.05 -27.58
N VAL A 95 -4.50 -8.62 -27.28
CA VAL A 95 -4.09 -8.33 -25.91
C VAL A 95 -3.10 -7.17 -25.86
N VAL A 96 -3.25 -6.33 -24.83
CA VAL A 96 -2.27 -5.32 -24.48
C VAL A 96 -1.50 -5.78 -23.25
N VAL A 97 -0.17 -5.75 -23.32
CA VAL A 97 0.68 -6.06 -22.16
C VAL A 97 1.25 -4.76 -21.61
N VAL A 98 1.07 -4.54 -20.30
CA VAL A 98 1.62 -3.41 -19.56
C VAL A 98 2.61 -3.95 -18.54
N ALA A 99 3.89 -3.60 -18.70
CA ALA A 99 4.93 -3.88 -17.71
C ALA A 99 5.11 -2.66 -16.80
N ALA A 100 5.02 -2.85 -15.49
CA ALA A 100 5.17 -1.79 -14.50
C ALA A 100 6.35 -2.06 -13.56
N GLY A 101 6.93 -0.98 -13.05
CA GLY A 101 8.04 -1.01 -12.11
C GLY A 101 8.62 0.38 -11.86
N TYR A 102 9.73 0.43 -11.13
CA TYR A 102 10.52 1.63 -10.90
C TYR A 102 11.37 1.95 -12.14
N SER A 103 11.57 3.25 -12.43
CA SER A 103 12.13 3.69 -13.72
C SER A 103 13.49 3.07 -14.02
N ARG A 104 14.43 3.08 -13.05
CA ARG A 104 15.79 2.55 -13.27
C ARG A 104 15.80 1.03 -13.48
N GLU A 105 14.97 0.33 -12.73
CA GLU A 105 14.82 -1.11 -12.79
C GLU A 105 14.16 -1.54 -14.10
N MET A 106 13.22 -0.74 -14.61
CA MET A 106 12.59 -0.95 -15.91
C MET A 106 13.56 -0.68 -17.08
N ASP A 107 14.47 0.29 -16.95
CA ASP A 107 15.54 0.49 -17.94
C ASP A 107 16.46 -0.73 -18.01
N SER A 108 16.81 -1.30 -16.84
CA SER A 108 17.57 -2.56 -16.78
C SER A 108 16.79 -3.74 -17.36
N PHE A 109 15.48 -3.82 -17.12
CA PHE A 109 14.62 -4.86 -17.67
C PHE A 109 14.56 -4.78 -19.21
N LEU A 110 14.29 -3.61 -19.78
CA LEU A 110 14.18 -3.43 -21.23
C LEU A 110 15.51 -3.68 -21.96
N SER A 111 16.64 -3.33 -21.33
CA SER A 111 17.97 -3.57 -21.90
C SER A 111 18.46 -5.02 -21.76
N SER A 112 17.81 -5.84 -20.91
CA SER A 112 18.22 -7.24 -20.68
C SER A 112 17.98 -8.16 -21.88
N ASN A 113 17.04 -7.81 -22.76
CA ASN A 113 16.70 -8.59 -23.96
C ASN A 113 16.23 -7.65 -25.07
N PRO A 114 16.88 -7.63 -26.26
CA PRO A 114 16.45 -6.80 -27.39
C PRO A 114 14.98 -6.99 -27.79
N GLY A 115 14.43 -8.19 -27.58
CA GLY A 115 13.01 -8.48 -27.79
C GLY A 115 12.12 -7.60 -26.92
N LEU A 116 12.45 -7.44 -25.63
CA LEU A 116 11.68 -6.57 -24.72
C LEU A 116 11.66 -5.13 -25.20
N ALA A 117 12.82 -4.55 -25.51
CA ALA A 117 12.91 -3.18 -26.03
C ALA A 117 12.10 -2.99 -27.32
N SER A 118 12.05 -3.99 -28.20
CA SER A 118 11.28 -3.92 -29.45
C SER A 118 9.77 -4.00 -29.24
N ARG A 119 9.29 -4.84 -28.30
CA ARG A 119 7.86 -5.02 -28.03
C ARG A 119 7.29 -3.88 -27.17
N PHE A 120 8.04 -3.41 -26.17
CA PHE A 120 7.66 -2.31 -25.30
C PHE A 120 8.19 -0.98 -25.82
N SER A 121 7.70 -0.58 -27.00
CA SER A 121 8.19 0.61 -27.71
C SER A 121 7.67 1.95 -27.19
N ARG A 122 6.70 1.95 -26.26
CA ARG A 122 6.13 3.15 -25.65
C ARG A 122 6.28 3.08 -24.13
N THR A 123 6.88 4.12 -23.57
CA THR A 123 7.04 4.30 -22.13
C THR A 123 6.19 5.47 -21.67
N VAL A 124 5.42 5.26 -20.60
CA VAL A 124 4.67 6.32 -19.92
C VAL A 124 5.27 6.48 -18.54
N GLU A 125 5.87 7.65 -18.28
CA GLU A 125 6.41 7.98 -16.97
C GLU A 125 5.31 8.52 -16.05
N PHE A 126 5.28 8.01 -14.82
CA PHE A 126 4.39 8.52 -13.78
C PHE A 126 5.24 9.33 -12.82
N GLU A 127 5.11 10.65 -12.89
CA GLU A 127 5.82 11.59 -12.03
C GLU A 127 5.32 11.52 -10.58
N ASN A 128 6.11 12.04 -9.67
CA ASN A 128 5.70 12.22 -8.28
C ASN A 128 4.54 13.23 -8.21
N TYR A 129 3.57 12.94 -7.34
CA TYR A 129 2.49 13.87 -7.04
C TYR A 129 3.03 15.19 -6.48
N SER A 130 2.41 16.31 -6.88
CA SER A 130 2.65 17.60 -6.25
C SER A 130 2.17 17.60 -4.79
N VAL A 131 2.53 18.62 -4.00
CA VAL A 131 1.96 18.78 -2.65
C VAL A 131 0.44 18.84 -2.72
N ASP A 132 -0.09 19.63 -3.66
CA ASP A 132 -1.53 19.82 -3.84
C ASP A 132 -2.23 18.50 -4.20
N ASP A 133 -1.62 17.68 -5.07
CA ASP A 133 -2.13 16.34 -5.39
C ASP A 133 -2.16 15.42 -4.17
N LEU A 134 -1.13 15.45 -3.32
CA LEU A 134 -1.10 14.64 -2.09
C LEU A 134 -2.17 15.09 -1.09
N VAL A 135 -2.41 16.39 -0.97
CA VAL A 135 -3.52 16.93 -0.15
C VAL A 135 -4.87 16.51 -0.73
N ALA A 136 -5.07 16.58 -2.04
CA ALA A 136 -6.30 16.12 -2.69
C ALA A 136 -6.53 14.60 -2.50
N ILE A 137 -5.46 13.80 -2.53
CA ILE A 137 -5.53 12.37 -2.21
C ILE A 137 -5.96 12.17 -0.75
N MET A 138 -5.42 12.94 0.19
CA MET A 138 -5.83 12.90 1.61
C MET A 138 -7.31 13.24 1.78
N GLU A 139 -7.81 14.28 1.11
CA GLU A 139 -9.23 14.65 1.12
C GLU A 139 -10.11 13.53 0.57
N SER A 140 -9.70 12.89 -0.53
CA SER A 140 -10.40 11.74 -1.09
C SER A 140 -10.44 10.55 -0.13
N MET A 141 -9.34 10.26 0.58
CA MET A 141 -9.30 9.20 1.59
C MET A 141 -10.20 9.54 2.78
N CYS A 142 -10.19 10.79 3.24
CA CYS A 142 -11.09 11.27 4.28
C CYS A 142 -12.55 11.07 3.89
N ALA A 143 -12.95 11.51 2.70
CA ALA A 143 -14.32 11.34 2.20
C ALA A 143 -14.73 9.86 2.12
N GLN A 144 -13.87 8.99 1.57
CA GLN A 144 -14.13 7.55 1.47
C GLN A 144 -14.32 6.90 2.85
N HIS A 145 -13.59 7.37 3.86
CA HIS A 145 -13.65 6.85 5.22
C HIS A 145 -14.54 7.69 6.16
N GLN A 146 -15.31 8.65 5.65
CA GLN A 146 -16.15 9.58 6.43
C GLN A 146 -15.37 10.31 7.54
N TYR A 147 -14.17 10.77 7.23
CA TYR A 147 -13.46 11.79 8.00
C TYR A 147 -13.61 13.16 7.32
N GLU A 148 -13.44 14.22 8.11
CA GLU A 148 -13.43 15.61 7.72
C GLU A 148 -12.11 16.24 8.20
N LEU A 149 -11.49 17.07 7.35
CA LEU A 149 -10.36 17.89 7.77
C LEU A 149 -10.90 19.13 8.50
N GLY A 150 -10.44 19.35 9.72
CA GLY A 150 -10.69 20.56 10.49
C GLY A 150 -9.98 21.78 9.91
N GLU A 151 -10.32 22.95 10.46
CA GLU A 151 -9.70 24.22 10.09
C GLU A 151 -8.18 24.18 10.33
N GLY A 152 -7.40 24.62 9.34
CA GLY A 152 -5.93 24.61 9.41
C GLY A 152 -5.27 23.26 9.08
N THR A 153 -6.04 22.18 8.95
CA THR A 153 -5.45 20.83 8.76
C THR A 153 -4.86 20.66 7.36
N ALA A 154 -5.49 21.25 6.34
CA ALA A 154 -4.99 21.18 4.96
C ALA A 154 -3.64 21.90 4.82
N GLU A 155 -3.46 23.04 5.48
CA GLU A 155 -2.20 23.79 5.51
C GLU A 155 -1.11 23.01 6.26
N ALA A 156 -1.45 22.36 7.37
CA ALA A 156 -0.53 21.49 8.10
C ALA A 156 -0.10 20.29 7.25
N LEU A 157 -1.03 19.67 6.50
CA LEU A 157 -0.73 18.59 5.54
C LEU A 157 0.19 19.07 4.42
N ALA A 158 -0.08 20.24 3.84
CA ALA A 158 0.75 20.81 2.79
C ALA A 158 2.18 21.07 3.28
N ALA A 159 2.35 21.61 4.49
CA ALA A 159 3.66 21.80 5.11
C ALA A 159 4.36 20.45 5.36
N HIS A 160 3.63 19.45 5.84
CA HIS A 160 4.17 18.11 6.10
C HIS A 160 4.64 17.42 4.81
N PHE A 161 3.81 17.40 3.76
CA PHE A 161 4.18 16.84 2.46
C PHE A 161 5.25 17.65 1.71
N GLY A 162 5.35 18.94 1.98
CA GLY A 162 6.40 19.81 1.46
C GLY A 162 7.78 19.53 2.08
N ALA A 163 7.80 19.01 3.31
CA ALA A 163 9.03 18.65 4.02
C ALA A 163 9.54 17.23 3.75
N MET A 164 8.77 16.39 3.05
CA MET A 164 9.17 15.01 2.72
C MET A 164 10.20 14.97 1.59
N ASP A 165 11.20 14.09 1.73
CA ASP A 165 12.14 13.79 0.65
C ASP A 165 11.43 13.05 -0.50
N ARG A 166 11.51 13.63 -1.70
CA ARG A 166 10.85 13.13 -2.92
C ARG A 166 11.83 12.43 -3.85
N ASP A 167 12.59 11.49 -3.31
CA ASP A 167 13.55 10.73 -4.10
C ASP A 167 12.87 9.69 -5.02
N ALA A 168 13.67 8.93 -5.75
CA ALA A 168 13.19 7.93 -6.71
C ALA A 168 12.39 6.77 -6.05
N GLY A 169 12.48 6.60 -4.73
CA GLY A 169 11.74 5.61 -3.96
C GLY A 169 10.45 6.15 -3.31
N PHE A 170 10.11 7.43 -3.54
CA PHE A 170 8.99 8.05 -2.85
C PHE A 170 7.66 7.35 -3.15
N GLY A 171 7.01 6.87 -2.08
CA GLY A 171 5.81 6.02 -2.17
C GLY A 171 4.53 6.71 -2.68
N ASN A 172 4.54 8.04 -2.90
CA ASN A 172 3.42 8.82 -3.44
C ASN A 172 2.10 8.54 -2.68
N GLY A 173 1.09 7.95 -3.34
CA GLY A 173 -0.17 7.59 -2.69
C GLY A 173 -0.01 6.64 -1.50
N ARG A 174 1.06 5.82 -1.46
CA ARG A 174 1.40 5.01 -0.27
C ARG A 174 1.88 5.90 0.88
N ALA A 175 2.65 6.95 0.60
CA ALA A 175 3.08 7.91 1.61
C ALA A 175 1.88 8.69 2.15
N ALA A 176 0.99 9.18 1.28
CA ALA A 176 -0.26 9.82 1.70
C ALA A 176 -1.12 8.89 2.57
N ARG A 177 -1.27 7.61 2.17
CA ARG A 177 -1.97 6.61 2.98
C ARG A 177 -1.32 6.42 4.36
N GLY A 178 0.00 6.34 4.43
CA GLY A 178 0.72 6.22 5.70
C GLY A 178 0.48 7.43 6.61
N VAL A 179 0.46 8.64 6.05
CA VAL A 179 0.11 9.87 6.80
C VAL A 179 -1.33 9.80 7.29
N PHE A 180 -2.28 9.36 6.47
CA PHE A 180 -3.67 9.18 6.88
C PHE A 180 -3.83 8.17 8.03
N GLU A 181 -3.19 7.01 7.94
CA GLU A 181 -3.21 5.99 8.99
C GLU A 181 -2.64 6.54 10.31
N GLU A 182 -1.50 7.22 10.24
CA GLU A 182 -0.88 7.87 11.40
C GLU A 182 -1.76 8.99 12.00
N MET A 183 -2.44 9.78 11.16
CA MET A 183 -3.39 10.79 11.64
C MET A 183 -4.57 10.16 12.39
N VAL A 184 -5.09 9.03 11.91
CA VAL A 184 -6.16 8.28 12.60
C VAL A 184 -5.67 7.75 13.95
N ASP A 185 -4.43 7.27 14.01
CA ASP A 185 -3.83 6.78 15.25
C ASP A 185 -3.69 7.91 16.28
N ARG A 186 -3.19 9.08 15.86
CA ARG A 186 -3.09 10.26 16.74
C ARG A 186 -4.44 10.80 17.17
N GLN A 187 -5.42 10.77 16.27
CA GLN A 187 -6.80 11.12 16.62
C GLN A 187 -7.32 10.21 17.73
N ALA A 188 -7.10 8.90 17.65
CA ALA A 188 -7.54 7.96 18.68
C ALA A 188 -6.92 8.25 20.05
N VAL A 189 -5.61 8.55 20.09
CA VAL A 189 -4.92 8.98 21.31
C VAL A 189 -5.54 10.27 21.84
N ARG A 190 -5.75 11.28 20.98
CA ARG A 190 -6.39 12.55 21.36
C ARG A 190 -7.80 12.34 21.95
N LEU A 191 -8.61 11.48 21.33
CA LEU A 191 -9.98 11.21 21.77
C LEU A 191 -10.03 10.42 23.09
N SER A 192 -9.06 9.53 23.36
CA SER A 192 -8.98 8.81 24.64
C SER A 192 -8.78 9.74 25.85
N ALA A 193 -8.16 10.91 25.64
CA ALA A 193 -7.96 11.91 26.67
C ALA A 193 -9.21 12.79 26.91
N GLN A 194 -10.25 12.67 26.07
CA GLN A 194 -11.46 13.48 26.18
C GLN A 194 -12.50 12.82 27.08
N PRO A 195 -13.12 13.57 28.03
CA PRO A 195 -14.12 13.01 28.94
C PRO A 195 -15.40 12.53 28.24
N GLN A 196 -15.75 13.14 27.10
CA GLN A 196 -16.92 12.82 26.28
C GLN A 196 -16.53 13.00 24.81
N VAL A 197 -16.78 11.97 23.99
CA VAL A 197 -16.48 11.96 22.56
C VAL A 197 -17.79 11.94 21.79
N SER A 198 -18.02 12.96 20.96
CA SER A 198 -19.20 13.01 20.08
C SER A 198 -18.94 12.28 18.75
N GLU A 199 -20.01 12.01 18.00
CA GLU A 199 -19.91 11.45 16.65
C GLU A 199 -19.16 12.39 15.69
N ARG A 200 -19.21 13.71 15.92
CA ARG A 200 -18.43 14.67 15.13
C ARG A 200 -16.94 14.52 15.42
N ASP A 201 -16.57 14.31 16.68
CA ASP A 201 -15.16 14.16 17.08
C ASP A 201 -14.53 12.91 16.46
N LEU A 202 -15.29 11.82 16.34
CA LEU A 202 -14.87 10.60 15.64
C LEU A 202 -14.55 10.83 14.17
N ARG A 203 -15.15 11.86 13.54
CA ARG A 203 -14.99 12.18 12.12
C ARG A 203 -13.96 13.28 11.87
N LEU A 204 -13.53 14.04 12.88
CA LEU A 204 -12.71 15.24 12.67
C LEU A 204 -11.23 14.94 12.85
N LEU A 205 -10.44 15.23 11.81
CA LEU A 205 -8.97 15.23 11.84
C LEU A 205 -8.45 16.67 11.93
N LEU A 206 -7.58 16.94 12.89
CA LEU A 206 -7.09 18.28 13.23
C LEU A 206 -5.60 18.44 12.85
N PRO A 207 -5.06 19.67 12.84
CA PRO A 207 -3.65 19.90 12.57
C PRO A 207 -2.71 19.10 13.49
N ASP A 208 -3.11 18.92 14.75
CA ASP A 208 -2.36 18.16 15.76
C ASP A 208 -2.22 16.67 15.41
N ASP A 209 -3.05 16.13 14.51
CA ASP A 209 -2.96 14.74 14.06
C ASP A 209 -1.91 14.56 12.94
N VAL A 210 -1.54 15.63 12.22
CA VAL A 210 -0.64 15.57 11.04
C VAL A 210 0.79 15.26 11.43
N SER A 211 1.29 15.92 12.48
CA SER A 211 2.63 15.73 13.00
C SER A 211 2.61 15.87 14.51
N ALA A 212 3.41 15.08 15.20
CA ALA A 212 3.49 15.07 16.65
C ALA A 212 3.97 16.42 17.20
N THR A 213 3.06 17.38 17.38
CA THR A 213 3.17 18.32 18.48
C THR A 213 2.75 17.53 19.71
N ALA A 214 3.74 17.06 20.48
CA ALA A 214 3.54 16.16 21.61
C ALA A 214 2.49 16.70 22.59
N VAL A 215 1.25 16.24 22.47
CA VAL A 215 0.28 16.32 23.57
C VAL A 215 0.55 15.13 24.46
N ALA A 216 1.55 15.31 25.33
CA ALA A 216 1.70 14.43 26.47
C ALA A 216 0.50 14.65 27.40
N SER A 217 -0.40 13.67 27.51
CA SER A 217 -1.04 13.43 28.80
C SER A 217 -1.59 12.01 28.89
N ALA A 218 -1.12 11.31 29.92
CA ALA A 218 -1.74 10.14 30.49
C ALA A 218 -3.20 10.43 30.91
N ALA A 219 -4.11 9.52 30.58
CA ALA A 219 -5.38 9.39 31.28
C ALA A 219 -5.71 7.89 31.40
N GLY A 220 -5.47 7.35 32.59
CA GLY A 220 -5.89 6.01 32.95
C GLY A 220 -7.40 5.96 33.10
N THR A 221 -8.04 5.07 32.35
CA THR A 221 -9.34 4.53 32.73
C THR A 221 -9.10 3.39 33.70
N ALA A 222 -9.63 3.52 34.93
CA ALA A 222 -9.57 2.46 35.94
C ALA A 222 -10.32 1.23 35.43
N ALA A 223 -9.58 0.25 34.95
CA ALA A 223 -10.10 -1.05 34.59
C ALA A 223 -10.22 -1.96 35.83
N PRO A 224 -11.17 -2.91 35.84
CA PRO A 224 -11.33 -3.85 36.95
C PRO A 224 -10.04 -4.68 37.17
N ALA A 225 -9.86 -5.16 38.39
CA ALA A 225 -8.62 -5.75 38.93
C ALA A 225 -8.12 -7.06 38.27
N ASP A 226 -8.65 -7.45 37.10
CA ASP A 226 -8.21 -8.60 36.30
C ASP A 226 -8.10 -8.26 34.79
N ASP A 227 -7.89 -6.97 34.46
CA ASP A 227 -7.68 -6.50 33.08
C ASP A 227 -6.22 -6.76 32.61
N PRO A 228 -6.01 -7.38 31.44
CA PRO A 228 -4.70 -7.48 30.79
C PRO A 228 -3.89 -6.17 30.72
N LEU A 229 -4.53 -5.00 30.59
CA LEU A 229 -3.82 -3.71 30.58
C LEU A 229 -3.24 -3.35 31.95
N THR A 230 -3.95 -3.64 33.03
CA THR A 230 -3.43 -3.48 34.40
C THR A 230 -2.23 -4.39 34.61
N ARG A 231 -2.33 -5.66 34.18
CA ARG A 231 -1.22 -6.62 34.26
C ARG A 231 0.00 -6.16 33.48
N LEU A 232 -0.18 -5.59 32.28
CA LEU A 232 0.89 -4.99 31.50
C LEU A 232 1.47 -3.76 32.19
N GLY A 233 0.61 -2.92 32.79
CA GLY A 233 1.00 -1.75 33.57
C GLY A 233 1.90 -2.07 34.77
N ASP A 234 1.64 -3.20 35.43
CA ASP A 234 2.40 -3.67 36.60
C ASP A 234 3.76 -4.28 36.26
N MET A 235 4.04 -4.60 34.98
CA MET A 235 5.34 -5.15 34.57
C MET A 235 6.46 -4.12 34.78
N ILE A 236 7.60 -4.54 35.34
CA ILE A 236 8.73 -3.64 35.60
C ILE A 236 9.38 -3.21 34.27
N GLY A 237 9.61 -1.91 34.10
CA GLY A 237 10.19 -1.35 32.88
C GLY A 237 9.18 -1.28 31.73
N LEU A 238 9.64 -1.56 30.51
CA LEU A 238 8.80 -1.66 29.31
C LEU A 238 7.98 -0.40 28.97
N ALA A 239 8.46 0.80 29.32
CA ALA A 239 7.72 2.04 29.14
C ALA A 239 7.26 2.26 27.68
N GLU A 240 8.15 2.01 26.71
CA GLU A 240 7.83 2.08 25.28
C GLU A 240 6.76 1.08 24.88
N VAL A 241 6.88 -0.19 25.32
CA VAL A 241 5.91 -1.25 25.00
C VAL A 241 4.54 -0.93 25.60
N LYS A 242 4.49 -0.44 26.84
CA LYS A 242 3.24 -0.04 27.49
C LYS A 242 2.54 1.08 26.73
N ARG A 243 3.31 2.06 26.23
CA ARG A 243 2.78 3.15 25.42
C ARG A 243 2.21 2.62 24.10
N GLU A 244 2.99 1.83 23.38
CA GLU A 244 2.58 1.26 22.09
C GLU A 244 1.31 0.42 22.20
N VAL A 245 1.22 -0.44 23.23
CA VAL A 245 0.02 -1.26 23.46
C VAL A 245 -1.17 -0.40 23.85
N ALA A 246 -0.98 0.64 24.67
CA ALA A 246 -2.05 1.56 25.03
C ALA A 246 -2.58 2.32 23.79
N ASP A 247 -1.69 2.78 22.92
CA ASP A 247 -2.06 3.47 21.68
C ASP A 247 -2.85 2.55 20.75
N LEU A 248 -2.43 1.28 20.62
CA LEU A 248 -3.18 0.26 19.87
C LEU A 248 -4.58 0.01 20.48
N VAL A 249 -4.69 -0.04 21.80
CA VAL A 249 -5.99 -0.19 22.47
C VAL A 249 -6.89 1.02 22.22
N ASN A 250 -6.34 2.23 22.28
CA ASN A 250 -7.07 3.46 21.99
C ASN A 250 -7.61 3.45 20.55
N LEU A 251 -6.78 3.00 19.60
CA LEU A 251 -7.14 2.84 18.20
C LEU A 251 -8.28 1.83 18.01
N ILE A 252 -8.16 0.63 18.58
CA ILE A 252 -9.20 -0.42 18.51
C ILE A 252 -10.50 0.05 19.16
N THR A 253 -10.41 0.79 20.27
CA THR A 253 -11.58 1.34 20.97
C THR A 253 -12.28 2.39 20.11
N THR A 254 -11.53 3.31 19.52
CA THR A 254 -12.05 4.33 18.59
C THR A 254 -12.69 3.69 17.35
N ALA A 255 -12.06 2.67 16.78
CA ALA A 255 -12.62 1.88 15.67
C ALA A 255 -13.96 1.22 16.04
N ARG A 256 -14.10 0.70 17.27
CA ARG A 256 -15.37 0.17 17.78
C ARG A 256 -16.43 1.26 17.94
N HIS A 257 -16.07 2.44 18.45
CA HIS A 257 -17.00 3.58 18.55
C HIS A 257 -17.49 4.02 17.16
N ARG A 258 -16.60 4.08 16.17
CA ARG A 258 -16.95 4.36 14.78
C ARG A 258 -17.93 3.33 14.22
N ALA A 259 -17.65 2.04 14.41
CA ALA A 259 -18.55 0.97 13.96
C ALA A 259 -19.93 1.06 14.64
N ALA A 260 -19.98 1.34 15.95
CA ALA A 260 -21.22 1.52 16.69
C ALA A 260 -22.04 2.74 16.21
N ALA A 261 -21.37 3.77 15.69
CA ALA A 261 -21.99 4.93 15.06
C ALA A 261 -22.34 4.72 13.57
N GLY A 262 -22.12 3.53 13.01
CA GLY A 262 -22.37 3.23 11.59
C GLY A 262 -21.35 3.85 10.63
N LEU A 263 -20.20 4.31 11.13
CA LEU A 263 -19.14 4.90 10.33
C LEU A 263 -18.19 3.82 9.78
N PRO A 264 -17.62 4.00 8.58
CA PRO A 264 -16.57 3.13 8.05
C PRO A 264 -15.36 3.08 8.98
N VAL A 265 -14.84 1.88 9.20
CA VAL A 265 -13.58 1.67 9.94
C VAL A 265 -12.47 1.46 8.90
N PRO A 266 -11.44 2.31 8.85
CA PRO A 266 -10.28 2.08 8.00
C PRO A 266 -9.63 0.73 8.30
N SER A 267 -9.17 0.01 7.28
CA SER A 267 -8.39 -1.21 7.47
C SER A 267 -6.98 -0.83 7.91
N LEU A 268 -6.71 -0.95 9.20
CA LEU A 268 -5.42 -0.65 9.83
C LEU A 268 -4.63 -1.94 10.09
N SER A 269 -3.30 -1.87 10.00
CA SER A 269 -2.44 -3.02 10.29
C SER A 269 -2.32 -3.21 11.80
N ASN A 270 -2.69 -4.38 12.30
CA ASN A 270 -2.53 -4.76 13.72
C ASN A 270 -1.31 -5.66 13.94
N HIS A 271 -0.42 -5.77 12.95
CA HIS A 271 0.74 -6.65 13.01
C HIS A 271 1.90 -5.98 13.75
N LEU A 272 2.33 -6.57 14.86
CA LEU A 272 3.44 -6.08 15.68
C LEU A 272 4.69 -6.94 15.49
N VAL A 273 5.87 -6.32 15.61
CA VAL A 273 7.15 -7.01 15.69
C VAL A 273 7.84 -6.65 17.02
N PHE A 274 8.05 -7.63 17.90
CA PHE A 274 8.85 -7.43 19.10
C PHE A 274 10.33 -7.69 18.82
N THR A 275 11.17 -6.66 18.97
CA THR A 275 12.63 -6.74 18.81
C THR A 275 13.34 -6.41 20.13
N GLY A 276 14.53 -6.98 20.36
CA GLY A 276 15.36 -6.66 21.53
C GLY A 276 16.21 -7.82 22.05
N PRO A 277 17.18 -7.55 22.96
CA PRO A 277 18.10 -8.56 23.51
C PRO A 277 17.39 -9.75 24.18
N PRO A 278 18.01 -10.94 24.32
CA PRO A 278 17.44 -12.07 25.07
C PRO A 278 17.07 -11.69 26.52
N GLY A 279 16.01 -12.28 27.08
CA GLY A 279 15.59 -12.05 28.47
C GLY A 279 14.81 -10.75 28.76
N THR A 280 14.46 -9.97 27.73
CA THR A 280 13.75 -8.68 27.86
C THR A 280 12.22 -8.78 27.88
N GLY A 281 11.66 -9.96 28.12
CA GLY A 281 10.21 -10.14 28.29
C GLY A 281 9.37 -10.19 27.00
N LYS A 282 9.98 -10.22 25.79
CA LYS A 282 9.24 -10.28 24.50
C LYS A 282 8.16 -11.37 24.43
N THR A 283 8.50 -12.59 24.86
CA THR A 283 7.56 -13.74 24.88
C THR A 283 6.54 -13.66 26.00
N THR A 284 6.79 -12.84 27.02
CA THR A 284 5.86 -12.62 28.14
C THR A 284 4.82 -11.55 27.79
N VAL A 285 5.17 -10.61 26.90
CA VAL A 285 4.27 -9.56 26.39
C VAL A 285 3.39 -10.08 25.24
N ALA A 286 3.91 -10.94 24.37
CA ALA A 286 3.17 -11.58 23.27
C ALA A 286 2.11 -12.57 23.78
#